data_AF-A0A0F7ZNF3-F1
#
_entry.id   AF-A0A0F7ZNF3-F1
#
_cell.length_a   1.000
_cell.length_b   1.000
_cell.length_c   1.000
_cell.angle_alpha   90.00
_cell.angle_beta   90.00
_cell.angle_gamma   90.00
#
_symmetry.space_group_name_H-M   'P 1'
#
loop_
_entity.id
_entity.type
_entity.pdbx_description
1 polymer ?
#
loop_
_entity_poly.entity_id
_entity_poly.type
_entity_poly.pdbx_seq_one_letter_code
_entity_poly.pdbx_strand_id
1 'polypeptide(L)'
;MLPTPDTSHVPYERVYEPSEDSFLLLDTLSSDGERQFLRQTVAVDGDPAPLVVEVGTGSGVVLAFVHAHARDIFGTGRVLTAGVDVNAYACRATVATVRKAQQDAAAAADAAPTSTEASPGGPSHAATYLGACMGDLASPWRPNSVDVLIFNPPYVPTPALPVRPEGFDDAAAPPQQQP
;
A
#
# COMPACT_ATOMS: atom_id res chain seq x y z
N MET A 1 -2.11 4.88 -17.26
CA MET A 1 -2.00 5.13 -15.81
C MET A 1 -3.05 4.29 -15.10
N LEU A 2 -2.66 3.62 -14.02
CA LEU A 2 -3.57 2.81 -13.21
C LEU A 2 -4.39 3.74 -12.29
N PRO A 3 -5.65 3.39 -11.95
CA PRO A 3 -6.47 4.22 -11.06
C PRO A 3 -5.88 4.39 -9.66
N THR A 4 -5.86 5.62 -9.16
CA THR A 4 -5.47 5.94 -7.78
C THR A 4 -6.59 5.52 -6.80
N PRO A 5 -6.25 4.85 -5.67
CA PRO A 5 -7.23 4.52 -4.64
C PRO A 5 -7.91 5.74 -4.02
N ASP A 6 -9.20 5.59 -3.72
CA ASP A 6 -9.97 6.60 -3.00
C ASP A 6 -9.60 6.61 -1.51
N THR A 7 -9.18 7.77 -1.02
CA THR A 7 -8.77 8.05 0.37
C THR A 7 -9.69 9.05 1.07
N SER A 8 -10.85 9.39 0.51
CA SER A 8 -11.81 10.35 1.07
C SER A 8 -12.31 10.03 2.49
N HIS A 9 -12.19 8.78 2.94
CA HIS A 9 -12.54 8.34 4.30
C HIS A 9 -11.44 8.60 5.33
N VAL A 10 -10.25 9.03 4.91
CA VAL A 10 -9.09 9.18 5.79
C VAL A 10 -9.19 10.47 6.60
N PRO A 11 -9.04 10.42 7.94
CA PRO A 11 -9.01 11.61 8.79
C PRO A 11 -7.64 12.31 8.71
N TYR A 12 -7.49 13.24 7.77
CA TYR A 12 -6.21 13.91 7.49
C TYR A 12 -5.70 14.82 8.62
N GLU A 13 -6.53 15.11 9.62
CA GLU A 13 -6.08 15.75 10.85
C GLU A 13 -5.15 14.87 11.71
N ARG A 14 -5.12 13.56 11.44
CA ARG A 14 -4.33 12.56 12.19
C ARG A 14 -3.46 11.68 11.30
N VAL A 15 -3.67 11.72 10.00
CA VAL A 15 -3.04 10.83 9.02
C VAL A 15 -2.52 11.66 7.87
N TYR A 16 -1.35 11.30 7.37
CA TYR A 16 -0.76 11.97 6.23
C TYR A 16 -1.67 11.89 4.99
N GLU A 17 -2.00 13.06 4.43
CA GLU A 17 -2.76 13.20 3.18
C GLU A 17 -1.83 12.95 1.98
N PRO A 18 -2.22 12.12 0.99
CA PRO A 18 -1.42 11.92 -0.21
C PRO A 18 -1.05 13.24 -0.90
N SER A 19 0.24 13.48 -1.12
CA SER A 19 0.75 14.64 -1.86
C SER A 19 1.63 14.24 -3.05
N GLU A 20 2.39 15.19 -3.63
CA GLU A 20 3.12 14.98 -4.89
C GLU A 20 4.14 13.83 -4.83
N ASP A 21 4.78 13.65 -3.67
CA ASP A 21 5.67 12.52 -3.35
C ASP A 21 4.96 11.16 -3.44
N SER A 22 3.74 11.06 -2.91
CA SER A 22 2.91 9.86 -2.98
C SER A 22 2.54 9.57 -4.43
N PHE A 23 2.11 10.58 -5.19
CA PHE A 23 1.73 10.40 -6.59
C PHE A 23 2.93 10.07 -7.49
N LEU A 24 4.09 10.67 -7.23
CA LEU A 24 5.34 10.30 -7.91
C LEU A 24 5.70 8.83 -7.66
N LEU A 25 5.48 8.32 -6.44
CA LEU A 25 5.70 6.91 -6.14
C LEU A 25 4.71 5.99 -6.86
N LEU A 26 3.43 6.36 -6.95
CA LEU A 26 2.44 5.62 -7.75
C LEU A 26 2.81 5.60 -9.24
N ASP A 27 3.19 6.75 -9.79
CA ASP A 27 3.63 6.89 -11.17
C ASP A 27 4.85 6.00 -11.43
N THR A 28 5.83 6.02 -10.52
CA THR A 28 7.03 5.18 -10.59
C THR A 28 6.65 3.69 -10.63
N LEU A 29 5.83 3.22 -9.68
CA LEU A 29 5.37 1.83 -9.62
C LEU A 29 4.54 1.41 -10.84
N SER A 30 3.87 2.36 -11.50
CA SER A 30 3.09 2.14 -12.71
C SER A 30 3.89 2.25 -14.01
N SER A 31 5.14 2.75 -13.94
CA SER A 31 6.00 2.95 -15.09
C SER A 31 6.45 1.62 -15.70
N ASP A 32 6.62 1.55 -17.02
CA ASP A 32 6.98 0.32 -17.69
C ASP A 32 8.33 -0.25 -17.22
N GLY A 33 9.30 0.63 -16.94
CA GLY A 33 10.63 0.23 -16.45
C GLY A 33 10.57 -0.41 -15.06
N GLU A 34 9.86 0.20 -14.12
CA GLU A 34 9.71 -0.34 -12.77
C GLU A 34 8.94 -1.65 -12.76
N ARG A 35 7.83 -1.73 -13.52
CA ARG A 35 7.05 -2.96 -13.68
C ARG A 35 7.89 -4.09 -14.27
N GLN A 36 8.71 -3.79 -15.28
CA GLN A 36 9.61 -4.76 -15.86
C GLN A 36 10.63 -5.27 -14.84
N PHE A 37 11.26 -4.35 -14.09
CA PHE A 37 12.21 -4.69 -13.03
C PHE A 37 11.57 -5.58 -11.96
N LEU A 38 10.41 -5.21 -11.44
CA LEU A 38 9.70 -5.97 -10.41
C LEU A 38 9.31 -7.36 -10.93
N ARG A 39 8.71 -7.46 -12.13
CA ARG A 39 8.37 -8.76 -12.75
C ARG A 39 9.58 -9.69 -12.86
N GLN A 40 10.75 -9.16 -13.22
CA GLN A 40 11.97 -9.96 -13.36
C GLN A 40 12.59 -10.35 -12.01
N THR A 41 12.37 -9.54 -10.97
CA THR A 41 13.03 -9.70 -9.67
C THR A 41 12.22 -10.55 -8.69
N VAL A 42 10.88 -10.42 -8.69
CA VAL A 42 10.00 -11.07 -7.70
C VAL A 42 9.11 -12.17 -8.26
N ALA A 43 8.83 -12.20 -9.57
CA ALA A 43 7.98 -13.24 -10.16
C ALA A 43 8.84 -14.36 -10.77
N VAL A 44 9.22 -15.34 -9.95
CA VAL A 44 9.87 -16.57 -10.40
C VAL A 44 8.86 -17.71 -10.40
N ASP A 45 8.72 -18.40 -11.52
CA ASP A 45 7.83 -19.55 -11.62
C ASP A 45 8.24 -20.65 -10.63
N GLY A 46 7.31 -21.01 -9.73
CA GLY A 46 7.50 -22.05 -8.72
C GLY A 46 7.80 -21.56 -7.31
N ASP A 47 8.11 -20.27 -7.13
CA ASP A 47 8.39 -19.70 -5.81
C ASP A 47 7.12 -19.39 -4.99
N PRO A 48 7.26 -19.25 -3.65
CA PRO A 48 6.20 -18.73 -2.79
C PRO A 48 5.71 -17.35 -3.24
N ALA A 49 4.49 -16.97 -2.83
CA ALA A 49 3.97 -15.64 -3.10
C ALA A 49 4.85 -14.58 -2.42
N PRO A 50 5.38 -13.58 -3.16
CA PRO A 50 6.25 -12.56 -2.57
C PRO A 50 5.48 -11.70 -1.57
N LEU A 51 6.17 -11.32 -0.49
CA LEU A 51 5.69 -10.40 0.51
C LEU A 51 6.14 -8.98 0.20
N VAL A 52 5.16 -8.11 -0.06
CA VAL A 52 5.33 -6.67 -0.20
C VAL A 52 4.93 -5.99 1.10
N VAL A 53 5.83 -5.22 1.68
CA VAL A 53 5.58 -4.44 2.90
C VAL A 53 5.77 -2.96 2.60
N GLU A 54 4.76 -2.16 2.91
CA GLU A 54 4.91 -0.71 3.02
C GLU A 54 5.20 -0.32 4.48
N VAL A 55 6.26 0.45 4.70
CA VAL A 55 6.58 1.10 5.97
C VAL A 55 6.12 2.55 5.93
N GLY A 56 5.51 3.03 7.01
CA GLY A 56 4.94 4.38 7.08
C GLY A 56 3.74 4.54 6.14
N THR A 57 2.75 3.66 6.24
CA THR A 57 1.66 3.57 5.27
C THR A 57 0.78 4.81 5.19
N GLY A 58 0.72 5.65 6.23
CA GLY A 58 -0.07 6.88 6.22
C GLY A 58 -1.55 6.61 5.88
N SER A 59 -2.06 7.26 4.83
CA SER A 59 -3.42 7.04 4.30
C SER A 59 -3.64 5.64 3.71
N GLY A 60 -2.57 4.91 3.44
CA GLY A 60 -2.55 3.61 2.78
C GLY A 60 -2.71 3.67 1.27
N VAL A 61 -2.62 4.86 0.65
CA VAL A 61 -2.82 5.04 -0.79
C VAL A 61 -1.85 4.19 -1.63
N VAL A 62 -0.58 4.08 -1.20
CA VAL A 62 0.45 3.34 -1.94
C VAL A 62 0.25 1.84 -1.80
N LEU A 63 0.12 1.30 -0.58
CA LEU A 63 -0.18 -0.13 -0.40
C LEU A 63 -1.49 -0.55 -1.08
N ALA A 64 -2.53 0.30 -1.02
CA ALA A 64 -3.81 0.02 -1.68
C ALA A 64 -3.66 0.00 -3.21
N PHE A 65 -2.87 0.91 -3.79
CA PHE A 65 -2.57 0.93 -5.21
C PHE A 65 -1.82 -0.34 -5.62
N VAL A 66 -0.78 -0.70 -4.88
CA VAL A 66 0.02 -1.92 -5.13
C VAL A 66 -0.84 -3.19 -5.01
N HIS A 67 -1.71 -3.24 -4.00
CA HIS A 67 -2.60 -4.37 -3.76
C HIS A 67 -3.63 -4.54 -4.90
N ALA A 68 -4.31 -3.44 -5.28
CA ALA A 68 -5.33 -3.46 -6.32
C ALA A 68 -4.75 -3.79 -7.71
N HIS A 69 -3.53 -3.32 -7.98
CA HIS A 69 -2.89 -3.44 -9.29
C HIS A 69 -1.74 -4.44 -9.32
N ALA A 70 -1.72 -5.41 -8.40
CA ALA A 70 -0.61 -6.34 -8.25
C ALA A 70 -0.27 -7.10 -9.54
N ARG A 71 -1.29 -7.46 -10.34
CA ARG A 71 -1.10 -8.08 -11.66
C ARG A 71 -0.40 -7.17 -12.65
N ASP A 72 -0.81 -5.91 -12.70
CA ASP A 72 -0.19 -4.93 -13.57
C ASP A 72 1.25 -4.64 -13.14
N ILE A 73 1.50 -4.55 -11.84
CA ILE A 73 2.82 -4.21 -11.29
C ILE A 73 3.77 -5.41 -11.36
N PHE A 74 3.39 -6.54 -10.75
CA PHE A 74 4.25 -7.72 -10.59
C PHE A 74 4.04 -8.80 -11.65
N GLY A 75 3.07 -8.65 -12.55
CA GLY A 75 2.72 -9.68 -13.54
C GLY A 75 1.90 -10.83 -12.97
N THR A 76 1.60 -10.81 -11.67
CA THR A 76 0.85 -11.86 -10.96
C THR A 76 0.00 -11.26 -9.85
N GLY A 77 -1.16 -11.88 -9.58
CA GLY A 77 -1.98 -11.56 -8.42
C GLY A 77 -1.58 -12.36 -7.16
N ARG A 78 -0.65 -13.31 -7.28
CA ARG A 78 -0.17 -14.14 -6.17
C ARG A 78 0.86 -13.37 -5.33
N VAL A 79 0.46 -12.25 -4.76
CA VAL A 79 1.30 -11.35 -3.97
C VAL A 79 0.67 -11.18 -2.59
N LEU A 80 1.48 -11.17 -1.54
CA LEU A 80 1.04 -10.83 -0.19
C LEU A 80 1.36 -9.36 0.06
N THR A 81 0.39 -8.58 0.56
CA THR A 81 0.62 -7.17 0.90
C THR A 81 0.37 -6.92 2.37
N ALA A 82 1.24 -6.14 3.01
CA ALA A 82 1.09 -5.75 4.40
C ALA A 82 1.65 -4.36 4.68
N GLY A 83 1.17 -3.73 5.75
CA GLY A 83 1.57 -2.39 6.16
C GLY A 83 2.14 -2.34 7.57
N VAL A 84 3.08 -1.42 7.79
CA VAL A 84 3.52 -1.02 9.12
C VAL A 84 3.48 0.50 9.24
N ASP A 85 2.91 1.01 10.33
CA ASP A 85 2.99 2.43 10.65
C ASP A 85 3.16 2.62 12.17
N VAL A 86 3.85 3.68 12.59
CA VAL A 86 3.94 4.02 14.03
C VAL A 86 2.63 4.58 14.57
N ASN A 87 1.78 5.10 13.69
CA ASN A 87 0.51 5.73 13.98
C ASN A 87 -0.66 4.75 13.75
N ALA A 88 -1.43 4.50 14.80
CA ALA A 88 -2.57 3.60 14.74
C ALA A 88 -3.72 4.11 13.86
N TYR A 89 -3.90 5.43 13.76
CA TYR A 89 -4.88 6.02 12.86
C TYR A 89 -4.50 5.73 11.40
N ALA A 90 -3.21 5.79 11.07
CA ALA A 90 -2.69 5.41 9.75
C ALA A 90 -2.88 3.91 9.46
N CYS A 91 -2.63 3.03 10.43
CA CYS A 91 -2.92 1.60 10.29
C CYS A 91 -4.41 1.34 9.98
N ARG A 92 -5.32 2.00 10.71
CA ARG A 92 -6.77 1.88 10.49
C ARG A 92 -7.21 2.45 9.14
N ALA A 93 -6.70 3.63 8.79
CA ALA A 93 -6.92 4.26 7.49
C ALA A 93 -6.48 3.32 6.36
N THR A 94 -5.27 2.75 6.47
CA THR A 94 -4.69 1.81 5.50
C THR A 94 -5.58 0.58 5.31
N VAL A 95 -6.06 -0.04 6.40
CA VAL A 95 -6.99 -1.18 6.31
C VAL A 95 -8.27 -0.80 5.55
N ALA A 96 -8.82 0.38 5.81
CA ALA A 96 -10.02 0.85 5.11
C ALA A 96 -9.74 1.13 3.62
N THR A 97 -8.62 1.80 3.31
CA THR A 97 -8.22 2.15 1.93
C THR A 97 -7.95 0.90 1.09
N VAL A 98 -7.22 -0.09 1.63
CA VAL A 98 -6.96 -1.35 0.91
C VAL A 98 -8.25 -2.12 0.64
N ARG A 99 -9.16 -2.21 1.64
CA ARG A 99 -10.46 -2.88 1.45
C ARG A 99 -11.30 -2.21 0.37
N LYS A 100 -11.34 -0.88 0.38
CA LYS A 100 -12.08 -0.10 -0.62
C LYS A 100 -11.51 -0.30 -2.02
N ALA A 101 -10.19 -0.19 -2.18
CA ALA A 101 -9.52 -0.44 -3.45
C ALA A 101 -9.74 -1.87 -3.98
N GLN A 102 -9.77 -2.88 -3.10
CA GLN A 102 -10.08 -4.26 -3.47
C GLN A 102 -11.53 -4.40 -3.98
N GLN A 103 -12.48 -3.70 -3.35
CA GLN A 103 -13.88 -3.68 -3.78
C GLN A 103 -14.05 -2.98 -5.12
N ASP A 104 -13.40 -1.83 -5.31
CA ASP A 104 -13.44 -1.07 -6.55
C ASP A 104 -12.83 -1.86 -7.72
N ALA A 105 -11.72 -2.55 -7.49
CA ALA A 105 -11.09 -3.43 -8.48
C ALA A 105 -11.99 -4.63 -8.86
N ALA A 106 -12.68 -5.23 -7.88
CA ALA A 106 -13.62 -6.31 -8.13
C ALA A 106 -14.83 -5.81 -8.95
N ALA A 107 -15.41 -4.66 -8.58
CA ALA A 107 -16.52 -4.05 -9.31
C ALA A 107 -16.14 -3.67 -10.74
N ALA A 108 -14.92 -3.18 -10.96
CA ALA A 108 -14.40 -2.87 -12.29
C ALA A 108 -14.22 -4.13 -13.15
N ALA A 109 -13.79 -5.24 -12.55
CA ALA A 109 -13.65 -6.53 -13.24
C ALA A 109 -15.02 -7.11 -13.65
N ASP A 110 -16.04 -6.98 -12.81
CA ASP A 110 -17.41 -7.43 -13.12
C ASP A 110 -18.09 -6.56 -14.20
N ALA A 111 -17.74 -5.27 -14.26
CA ALA A 111 -18.27 -4.33 -15.26
C ALA A 111 -17.58 -4.43 -16.63
N ALA A 112 -16.41 -5.05 -16.72
CA ALA A 112 -15.68 -5.18 -17.96
C ALA A 112 -16.41 -6.15 -18.93
N PRO A 113 -16.59 -5.78 -20.21
CA PRO A 113 -17.17 -6.70 -21.18
C PRO A 113 -16.31 -7.95 -21.29
N THR A 114 -16.94 -9.12 -21.30
CA THR A 114 -16.27 -10.42 -21.40
C THR A 114 -15.60 -10.53 -22.78
N SER A 115 -14.38 -10.03 -22.91
CA SER A 115 -13.57 -10.23 -24.10
C SER A 115 -13.13 -11.68 -24.14
N THR A 116 -13.42 -12.35 -25.25
CA THR A 116 -13.14 -13.78 -25.52
C THR A 116 -11.65 -14.11 -25.65
N GLU A 117 -10.75 -13.20 -25.28
CA GLU A 117 -9.31 -13.44 -25.22
C GLU A 117 -8.87 -13.49 -23.76
N ALA A 118 -9.35 -14.52 -23.05
CA ALA A 118 -8.78 -14.89 -21.78
C ALA A 118 -7.32 -15.33 -22.01
N SER A 119 -6.37 -14.49 -21.60
CA SER A 119 -5.01 -14.96 -21.36
C SER A 119 -5.08 -16.18 -20.42
N PRO A 120 -4.25 -17.23 -20.58
CA PRO A 120 -4.46 -18.54 -19.93
C PRO A 120 -4.29 -18.59 -18.39
N GLY A 121 -4.33 -17.45 -17.70
CA GLY A 121 -3.90 -17.33 -16.30
C GLY A 121 -5.03 -17.17 -15.28
N GLY A 122 -5.83 -18.22 -15.05
CA GLY A 122 -6.59 -18.44 -13.81
C GLY A 122 -7.57 -17.35 -13.33
N PRO A 123 -8.30 -17.58 -12.21
CA PRO A 123 -9.24 -16.61 -11.65
C PRO A 123 -8.57 -15.27 -11.33
N SER A 124 -9.32 -14.17 -11.48
CA SER A 124 -8.89 -12.79 -11.18
C SER A 124 -8.69 -12.55 -9.69
N HIS A 125 -7.72 -13.23 -9.07
CA HIS A 125 -7.35 -12.92 -7.70
C HIS A 125 -6.48 -11.66 -7.69
N ALA A 126 -7.01 -10.61 -7.07
CA ALA A 126 -6.22 -9.53 -6.49
C ALA A 126 -5.19 -10.11 -5.50
N ALA A 127 -4.22 -9.29 -5.09
CA ALA A 127 -3.28 -9.66 -4.04
C ALA A 127 -3.99 -10.13 -2.75
N THR A 128 -3.29 -10.85 -1.89
CA THR A 128 -3.78 -11.22 -0.56
C THR A 128 -3.32 -10.20 0.46
N TYR A 129 -4.25 -9.46 1.06
CA TYR A 129 -3.93 -8.48 2.09
C TYR A 129 -3.80 -9.15 3.47
N LEU A 130 -2.65 -8.98 4.12
CA LEU A 130 -2.37 -9.52 5.46
C LEU A 130 -2.75 -8.57 6.59
N GLY A 131 -3.03 -7.30 6.29
CA GLY A 131 -3.35 -6.27 7.27
C GLY A 131 -2.27 -5.19 7.41
N ALA A 132 -2.53 -4.24 8.29
CA ALA A 132 -1.55 -3.25 8.74
C ALA A 132 -1.40 -3.35 10.25
N CYS A 133 -0.18 -3.23 10.75
CA CYS A 133 0.12 -3.31 12.17
C CYS A 133 0.92 -2.10 12.64
N MET A 134 0.79 -1.78 13.94
CA MET A 134 1.65 -0.77 14.52
C MET A 134 3.04 -1.32 14.76
N GLY A 135 4.07 -0.58 14.35
CA GLY A 135 5.46 -0.99 14.56
C GLY A 135 6.44 0.13 14.26
N ASP A 136 7.66 -0.04 14.78
CA ASP A 136 8.80 0.81 14.40
C ASP A 136 9.45 0.21 13.15
N LEU A 137 9.46 0.96 12.06
CA LEU A 137 9.98 0.55 10.76
C LEU A 137 9.49 -0.87 10.38
N ALA A 138 10.41 -1.80 10.11
CA ALA A 138 10.11 -3.19 9.77
C ALA A 138 10.21 -4.15 10.97
N SER A 139 10.28 -3.65 12.22
CA SER A 139 10.44 -4.49 13.42
C SER A 139 9.38 -5.60 13.63
N PRO A 140 8.13 -5.48 13.15
CA PRO A 140 7.18 -6.58 13.24
C PRO A 140 7.51 -7.79 12.35
N TRP A 141 8.40 -7.62 11.37
CA TRP A 141 8.76 -8.63 10.38
C TRP A 141 10.06 -9.34 10.72
N ARG A 142 10.18 -10.59 10.27
CA ARG A 142 11.40 -11.38 10.45
C ARG A 142 12.47 -10.90 9.44
N PRO A 143 13.76 -10.99 9.78
CA PRO A 143 14.82 -10.78 8.80
C PRO A 143 14.64 -11.72 7.59
N ASN A 144 14.93 -11.20 6.39
CA ASN A 144 14.85 -11.94 5.11
C ASN A 144 13.46 -12.51 4.78
N SER A 145 12.37 -11.90 5.27
CA SER A 145 11.00 -12.33 4.91
C SER A 145 10.27 -11.40 3.95
N VAL A 146 10.81 -10.20 3.69
CA VAL A 146 10.19 -9.18 2.83
C VAL A 146 10.91 -9.17 1.49
N ASP A 147 10.16 -9.38 0.42
CA ASP A 147 10.68 -9.44 -0.95
C ASP A 147 10.68 -8.05 -1.62
N VAL A 148 9.68 -7.24 -1.29
CA VAL A 148 9.60 -5.83 -1.74
C VAL A 148 9.29 -4.95 -0.54
N LEU A 149 10.17 -3.99 -0.26
CA LEU A 149 9.97 -2.98 0.76
C LEU A 149 9.66 -1.65 0.08
N ILE A 150 8.54 -1.04 0.44
CA ILE A 150 8.14 0.30 -0.01
C ILE A 150 8.22 1.23 1.19
N PHE A 151 8.84 2.39 1.01
CA PHE A 151 8.92 3.40 2.06
C PHE A 151 8.96 4.80 1.46
N ASN A 152 7.93 5.60 1.72
CA ASN A 152 7.96 7.05 1.55
C ASN A 152 8.22 7.68 2.94
N PRO A 153 9.49 7.94 3.30
CA PRO A 153 9.85 8.33 4.67
C PRO A 153 9.43 9.77 4.99
N PRO A 154 9.38 10.16 6.28
CA PRO A 154 9.35 11.58 6.65
C PRO A 154 10.69 12.24 6.27
N TYR A 155 10.76 12.81 5.08
CA TYR A 155 11.98 13.38 4.50
C TYR A 155 12.20 14.86 4.82
N VAL A 156 11.18 15.54 5.33
CA VAL A 156 11.28 16.96 5.68
C VAL A 156 12.12 17.12 6.94
N PRO A 157 13.19 17.93 6.91
CA PRO A 157 13.97 18.24 8.10
C PRO A 157 13.07 18.89 9.16
N THR A 158 12.97 18.23 10.32
CA THR A 158 12.24 18.74 11.47
C THR A 158 13.17 18.83 12.68
N PRO A 159 12.97 19.81 13.57
CA PRO A 159 13.82 19.97 14.74
C PRO A 159 13.69 18.81 15.75
N ALA A 160 12.62 18.02 15.67
CA ALA A 160 12.39 16.84 16.51
C ALA A 160 11.59 15.76 15.75
N LEU A 161 11.84 14.50 16.10
CA LEU A 161 11.07 13.36 15.61
C LEU A 161 9.65 13.36 16.22
N PRO A 162 8.62 12.96 15.47
CA PRO A 162 7.28 12.77 16.02
C PRO A 162 7.30 11.70 17.12
N VAL A 163 6.65 12.01 18.25
CA VAL A 163 6.56 11.10 19.39
C VAL A 163 5.49 10.06 19.11
N ARG A 164 5.83 8.78 19.33
CA ARG A 164 4.84 7.69 19.28
C ARG A 164 3.76 7.93 20.35
N PRO A 165 2.47 7.96 20.01
CA PRO A 165 1.41 8.10 21.01
C PRO A 165 1.47 6.97 22.04
N GLU A 166 1.37 7.29 23.34
CA GLU A 166 1.37 6.28 24.42
C GLU A 166 0.07 5.46 24.48
N GLY A 167 -1.00 5.92 23.83
CA GLY A 167 -2.31 5.27 23.85
C GLY A 167 -3.25 5.75 22.74
N PHE A 168 -4.46 5.20 22.76
CA PHE A 168 -5.53 5.45 21.79
C PHE A 168 -6.64 6.27 22.45
N ASP A 169 -6.46 7.59 22.52
CA ASP A 169 -7.59 8.47 22.89
C ASP A 169 -8.23 9.00 21.61
N ASP A 170 -9.43 8.52 21.30
CA ASP A 170 -10.26 9.05 20.21
C ASP A 170 -10.59 10.55 20.43
N ALA A 171 -10.41 11.06 21.65
CA ALA A 171 -10.78 12.41 22.07
C ALA A 171 -9.69 13.48 21.89
N ALA A 172 -8.42 13.13 21.76
CA ALA A 172 -7.33 14.12 21.73
C ALA A 172 -6.84 14.33 20.30
N ALA A 173 -7.21 15.46 19.66
CA ALA A 173 -6.54 15.89 18.44
C ALA A 173 -5.04 16.09 18.76
N PRO A 174 -4.11 15.64 17.89
CA PRO A 174 -2.70 15.93 18.12
C PRO A 174 -2.50 17.45 18.18
N PRO A 175 -1.60 17.96 19.03
CA PRO A 175 -1.29 19.38 19.05
C PRO A 175 -0.84 19.77 17.63
N GLN A 176 -1.60 20.69 17.03
CA GLN A 176 -1.25 21.27 15.73
C GLN A 176 0.14 21.90 15.87
N GLN A 177 1.13 21.36 15.18
CA GLN A 177 2.38 22.09 14.96
C GLN A 177 2.02 23.24 14.01
N GLN A 178 1.73 24.41 14.60
CA GLN A 178 1.66 25.65 13.83
C GLN A 178 3.06 26.00 13.30
N PRO A 179 3.16 26.54 12.08
CA PRO A 179 4.43 27.00 11.51
C PRO A 179 5.06 28.15 12.32
#